data_AF-A0A2P7S589-F1
#
_entry.id   AF-A0A2P7S589-F1
#
_cell.length_a   1.000
_cell.length_b   1.000
_cell.length_c   1.000
_cell.angle_alpha   90.00
_cell.angle_beta   90.00
_cell.angle_gamma   90.00
#
_symmetry.space_group_name_H-M   'P 1'
#
loop_
_entity.id
_entity.type
_entity.pdbx_description
1 polymer ?
#
loop_
_entity_poly.entity_id
_entity_poly.type
_entity_poly.pdbx_seq_one_letter_code
_entity_poly.pdbx_strand_id
1 'polypeptide(L)'
;MRKYLSRHPEQGGPHYPEELDKLDDLVQRAVKALHIVNADERNEVAARIMSLYSMGNRSLEEILEVAIHLHRNGSAILTPKRNRAPA
;
A
#
# COMPACT_ATOMS: atom_id res chain seq x y z
N MET A 1 -6.32 0.02 7.43
CA MET A 1 -5.94 -1.38 7.58
C MET A 1 -7.13 -2.26 7.88
N ARG A 2 -7.95 -1.98 8.91
CA ARG A 2 -9.13 -2.81 9.22
C ARG A 2 -10.10 -2.98 8.03
N LYS A 3 -10.37 -1.90 7.30
CA LYS A 3 -11.21 -1.92 6.08
C LYS A 3 -10.58 -2.72 4.93
N TYR A 4 -9.25 -2.72 4.82
CA TYR A 4 -8.51 -3.49 3.83
C TYR A 4 -8.59 -4.98 4.16
N LEU A 5 -8.29 -5.37 5.41
CA LEU A 5 -8.35 -6.76 5.86
C LEU A 5 -9.75 -7.35 5.81
N SER A 6 -10.79 -6.54 6.03
CA SER A 6 -12.19 -6.98 5.81
C SER A 6 -12.48 -7.39 4.37
N ARG A 7 -11.69 -6.92 3.39
CA ARG A 7 -11.80 -7.28 1.96
C ARG A 7 -10.79 -8.33 1.54
N HIS A 8 -9.79 -8.60 2.38
CA HIS A 8 -8.67 -9.51 2.13
C HIS A 8 -8.41 -10.37 3.38
N PRO A 9 -9.36 -11.24 3.77
CA PRO A 9 -9.23 -12.07 4.98
C PRO A 9 -8.02 -13.02 4.92
N GLU A 10 -7.55 -13.38 3.73
CA GLU A 10 -6.34 -14.18 3.50
C GLU A 10 -5.04 -13.51 3.95
N GLN A 11 -5.06 -12.17 4.09
CA GLN A 11 -3.94 -11.38 4.62
C GLN A 11 -4.04 -11.18 6.14
N GLY A 12 -5.13 -11.63 6.76
CA GLY A 12 -5.42 -11.46 8.19
C GLY A 12 -4.73 -12.51 9.05
N GLY A 13 -3.44 -12.34 9.31
CA GLY A 13 -2.76 -13.05 10.39
C GLY A 13 -3.23 -12.56 11.78
N PRO A 14 -2.74 -13.16 12.88
CA PRO A 14 -2.98 -12.65 14.22
C PRO A 14 -2.27 -11.29 14.36
N HIS A 15 -3.02 -10.20 14.14
CA HIS A 15 -2.54 -8.84 14.38
C HIS A 15 -3.16 -8.31 15.66
N TYR A 16 -2.33 -7.73 16.53
CA TYR A 16 -2.85 -7.06 17.70
C TYR A 16 -3.61 -5.79 17.29
N PRO A 17 -4.71 -5.42 17.98
CA PRO A 17 -5.49 -4.23 17.66
C PRO A 17 -4.63 -2.95 17.57
N GLU A 18 -3.62 -2.83 18.43
CA GLU A 18 -2.67 -1.71 18.47
C GLU A 18 -1.78 -1.64 17.22
N GLU A 19 -1.39 -2.79 16.67
CA GLU A 19 -0.60 -2.85 15.44
C GLU A 19 -1.45 -2.41 14.24
N LEU A 20 -2.73 -2.83 14.23
CA LEU A 20 -3.67 -2.39 13.20
C LEU A 20 -3.91 -0.89 13.24
N ASP A 21 -3.95 -0.28 14.44
CA ASP A 21 -4.07 1.18 14.58
C ASP A 21 -2.83 1.90 14.04
N LYS A 22 -1.62 1.41 14.35
CA LYS A 22 -0.37 1.95 13.79
C LYS A 22 -0.37 1.85 12.27
N LEU A 23 -0.74 0.71 11.71
CA LEU A 23 -0.81 0.51 10.26
C LEU A 23 -1.90 1.39 9.60
N ASP A 24 -3.02 1.62 10.28
CA ASP A 24 -4.06 2.57 9.82
C ASP A 24 -3.53 4.02 9.77
N ASP A 25 -2.77 4.44 10.77
CA ASP A 25 -2.11 5.76 10.78
C ASP A 25 -1.11 5.91 9.62
N LEU A 26 -0.27 4.89 9.37
CA LEU A 26 0.65 4.89 8.22
C LEU A 26 -0.10 5.04 6.89
N VAL A 27 -1.19 4.29 6.70
CA VAL A 27 -2.02 4.40 5.48
C VAL A 27 -2.56 5.82 5.34
N GLN A 28 -3.04 6.43 6.43
CA GLN A 28 -3.58 7.78 6.38
C GLN A 28 -2.51 8.84 6.09
N ARG A 29 -1.31 8.69 6.64
CA ARG A 29 -0.16 9.55 6.34
C ARG A 29 0.26 9.43 4.87
N ALA A 30 0.34 8.20 4.34
CA ALA A 30 0.66 7.95 2.94
C ALA A 30 -0.39 8.55 2.00
N VAL A 31 -1.68 8.33 2.28
CA VAL A 31 -2.81 8.90 1.51
C VAL A 31 -2.74 10.42 1.48
N LYS A 32 -2.48 11.07 2.62
CA LYS A 32 -2.30 12.53 2.69
C LYS A 32 -1.10 12.99 1.86
N ALA A 33 0.05 12.31 1.97
CA ALA A 33 1.28 12.67 1.26
C ALA A 33 1.21 12.45 -0.27
N LEU A 34 0.30 11.58 -0.71
CA LEU A 34 0.07 11.23 -2.11
C LEU A 34 -1.17 11.94 -2.70
N HIS A 35 -1.89 12.72 -1.90
CA HIS A 35 -3.16 13.35 -2.29
C HIS A 35 -4.20 12.38 -2.86
N ILE A 36 -4.23 11.15 -2.33
CA ILE A 36 -5.15 10.11 -2.79
C ILE A 36 -6.57 10.42 -2.31
N VAL A 37 -7.50 10.46 -3.25
CA VAL A 37 -8.92 10.75 -2.99
C VAL A 37 -9.84 9.56 -3.24
N ASN A 38 -9.43 8.61 -4.08
CA ASN A 38 -10.26 7.44 -4.39
C ASN A 38 -9.99 6.27 -3.43
N ALA A 39 -10.99 5.40 -3.31
CA ALA A 39 -10.94 4.27 -2.39
C ALA A 39 -10.01 3.14 -2.85
N ASP A 40 -9.78 3.03 -4.16
CA ASP A 40 -9.02 1.94 -4.78
C ASP A 40 -7.51 2.15 -4.62
N GLU A 41 -6.99 3.35 -4.90
CA GLU A 41 -5.60 3.75 -4.62
C GLU A 41 -5.31 3.67 -3.11
N ARG A 42 -6.28 4.05 -2.26
CA ARG A 42 -6.13 3.87 -0.82
C ARG A 42 -5.97 2.39 -0.45
N ASN A 43 -6.67 1.49 -1.16
CA ASN A 43 -6.56 0.05 -0.97
C ASN A 43 -5.18 -0.46 -1.45
N GLU A 44 -4.67 0.04 -2.56
CA GLU A 44 -3.33 -0.29 -3.06
C GLU A 44 -2.22 0.16 -2.11
N VAL A 45 -2.33 1.37 -1.55
CA VAL A 45 -1.40 1.87 -0.52
C VAL A 45 -1.45 1.00 0.72
N ALA A 46 -2.65 0.59 1.16
CA ALA A 46 -2.80 -0.32 2.29
C ALA A 46 -2.17 -1.70 2.02
N ALA A 47 -2.39 -2.28 0.84
CA ALA A 47 -1.78 -3.54 0.43
C ALA A 47 -0.25 -3.49 0.45
N ARG A 48 0.30 -2.39 -0.06
CA ARG A 48 1.75 -2.19 -0.11
C ARG A 48 2.35 -2.00 1.27
N ILE A 49 1.73 -1.19 2.13
CA ILE A 49 2.16 -1.03 3.53
C ILE A 49 2.10 -2.37 4.27
N MET A 50 1.03 -3.16 4.09
CA MET A 50 0.90 -4.46 4.73
C MET A 50 1.99 -5.44 4.25
N SER A 51 2.28 -5.46 2.95
CA SER A 51 3.33 -6.30 2.39
C SER A 51 4.72 -5.94 2.95
N LEU A 52 5.03 -4.64 3.03
CA LEU A 52 6.29 -4.15 3.60
C LEU A 52 6.40 -4.45 5.09
N TYR A 53 5.31 -4.31 5.84
CA TYR A 53 5.27 -4.63 7.27
C TYR A 53 5.45 -6.14 7.52
N SER A 54 4.81 -6.98 6.72
CA SER A 54 4.90 -8.45 6.85
C SER A 54 6.30 -9.00 6.57
N MET A 55 7.16 -8.25 5.86
CA MET A 55 8.58 -8.62 5.68
C MET A 55 9.41 -8.44 6.96
N GLY A 56 8.91 -7.70 7.97
CA GLY A 56 9.48 -7.63 9.32
C GLY A 56 10.86 -6.99 9.44
N ASN A 57 11.41 -6.42 8.37
CA ASN A 57 12.80 -5.93 8.30
C ASN A 57 12.93 -4.40 8.27
N ARG A 58 11.84 -3.68 8.49
CA ARG A 58 11.78 -2.22 8.38
C ARG A 58 10.99 -1.61 9.52
N SER A 59 11.42 -0.43 9.93
CA SER A 59 10.66 0.44 10.81
C SER A 59 9.41 0.98 10.10
N LEU A 60 8.44 1.45 10.89
CA LEU A 60 7.22 2.05 10.35
C LEU A 60 7.49 3.30 9.48
N GLU A 61 8.50 4.08 9.81
CA GLU A 61 8.88 5.28 9.06
C GLU A 61 9.48 4.89 7.70
N GLU A 62 10.38 3.91 7.67
CA GLU A 62 10.92 3.36 6.42
C GLU A 62 9.83 2.72 5.55
N ILE A 63 8.87 2.02 6.16
CA ILE A 63 7.72 1.46 5.43
C ILE A 63 6.92 2.60 4.76
N LEU A 64 6.66 3.69 5.47
CA LEU A 64 5.95 4.84 4.93
C LEU A 64 6.70 5.49 3.75
N GLU A 65 7.99 5.76 3.92
CA GLU A 65 8.81 6.37 2.87
C GLU A 65 8.86 5.50 1.62
N VAL A 66 9.11 4.19 1.80
CA VAL A 66 9.18 3.26 0.67
C VAL A 66 7.80 3.09 0.03
N ALA A 67 6.72 3.03 0.80
CA ALA A 67 5.36 2.96 0.24
C ALA A 67 5.04 4.18 -0.62
N ILE A 68 5.35 5.39 -0.16
CA ILE A 68 5.16 6.64 -0.91
C ILE A 68 6.02 6.64 -2.18
N HIS A 69 7.31 6.31 -2.04
CA HIS A 69 8.24 6.27 -3.17
C HIS A 69 7.80 5.26 -4.24
N LEU A 70 7.46 4.05 -3.83
CA LEU A 70 6.95 3.01 -4.72
C LEU A 70 5.61 3.38 -5.34
N HIS A 71 4.73 4.12 -4.66
CA HIS A 71 3.46 4.54 -5.24
C HIS A 71 3.69 5.61 -6.33
N ARG A 72 4.53 6.62 -6.04
CA ARG A 72 4.92 7.65 -7.01
C ARG A 72 5.63 7.07 -8.24
N ASN A 73 6.52 6.09 -8.04
CA ASN A 73 7.30 5.49 -9.12
C ASN A 73 6.59 4.32 -9.80
N GLY A 74 5.76 3.59 -9.06
CA GLY A 74 5.00 2.43 -9.54
C GLY A 74 3.82 2.82 -10.43
N SER A 75 3.32 4.05 -10.33
CA SER A 75 2.34 4.59 -11.29
C SER A 75 2.89 4.68 -12.72
N ALA A 76 4.22 4.53 -12.92
CA ALA A 76 4.84 4.48 -14.25
C ALA A 76 4.98 3.05 -14.83
N ILE A 77 4.65 1.98 -14.09
CA ILE A 77 4.89 0.59 -14.52
C ILE A 77 3.59 -0.23 -14.69
N LEU A 78 2.47 0.42 -15.03
CA LEU A 78 1.25 -0.27 -15.46
C LEU A 78 0.64 0.29 -16.75
N THR A 79 1.47 0.77 -17.67
CA THR A 79 1.15 0.61 -19.09
C THR A 79 2.05 -0.47 -19.66
N PRO A 80 1.55 -1.69 -19.96
CA PRO A 80 2.20 -2.46 -21.00
C PRO A 80 2.06 -1.61 -22.26
N LYS A 81 3.18 -1.06 -22.76
CA LYS A 81 3.27 -0.63 -24.16
C LYS A 81 2.90 -1.87 -24.99
N ARG A 82 1.64 -1.97 -25.38
CA ARG A 82 1.18 -2.91 -26.39
C ARG A 82 1.79 -2.41 -27.70
N ASN A 83 3.03 -2.82 -27.94
CA ASN A 83 3.68 -2.72 -29.23
C ASN A 83 2.78 -3.47 -30.23
N ARG A 84 1.89 -2.74 -30.92
CA ARG A 84 1.36 -3.21 -32.19
C ARG A 84 2.51 -3.11 -33.17
N ALA A 85 3.03 -4.26 -33.57
CA ALA A 85 3.98 -4.39 -34.67
C ALA A 85 3.40 -3.74 -35.95
N PRO A 86 4.24 -3.10 -36.79
CA PRO A 86 3.80 -2.65 -38.10
C PRO A 86 3.54 -3.86 -39.01
N ALA A 87 2.53 -3.68 -39.87
CA ALA A 87 2.07 -4.61 -40.90
C ALA A 87 3.11 -4.85 -42.01
#